data_AF-A0A6P1AP24-F1
#
_entry.id   AF-A0A6P1AP24-F1
#
_cell.length_a   1.000
_cell.length_b   1.000
_cell.length_c   1.000
_cell.angle_alpha   90.00
_cell.angle_beta   90.00
_cell.angle_gamma   90.00
#
_symmetry.space_group_name_H-M   'P 1'
#
loop_
_entity.id
_entity.type
_entity.pdbx_description
1 polymer ?
#
loop_
_entity_poly.entity_id
_entity_poly.type
_entity_poly.pdbx_seq_one_letter_code
_entity_poly.pdbx_strand_id
1 'polypeptide(L)'
;MKQIKVEEIELLYLTSDDLLLLSSNQIFLNNAQIEIEDLSYRLKPELFNQDDVRPIVVILPFKANFGNLNYFYWNNKPNLKELDLKVTQNNFTENDFEASVITRYQKTRCSNCGCWWDTLVVDEWNYFRTPGLGTAKIRQSKFKECPNCGESLRQCVVMIF
;
A
#
# COMPACT_ATOMS: atom_id res chain seq x y z
N MET A 1 8.03 3.21 -12.77
CA MET A 1 7.21 3.99 -11.82
C MET A 1 6.34 4.92 -12.62
N LYS A 2 5.08 5.09 -12.21
CA LYS A 2 4.13 6.01 -12.86
C LYS A 2 3.35 6.80 -11.82
N GLN A 3 3.19 8.09 -12.04
CA GLN A 3 2.23 8.90 -11.28
C GLN A 3 0.84 8.60 -11.78
N ILE A 4 -0.05 8.21 -10.88
CA ILE A 4 -1.44 7.93 -11.16
C ILE A 4 -2.33 8.62 -10.13
N LYS A 5 -3.61 8.76 -10.49
CA LYS A 5 -4.67 9.19 -9.59
C LYS A 5 -5.66 8.05 -9.51
N VAL A 6 -5.98 7.61 -8.29
CA VAL A 6 -6.91 6.52 -8.01
C VAL A 6 -7.80 6.99 -6.87
N GLU A 7 -9.12 6.97 -7.05
CA GLU A 7 -10.08 7.33 -6.00
C GLU A 7 -9.82 8.72 -5.35
N GLU A 8 -9.43 9.70 -6.16
CA GLU A 8 -9.02 11.05 -5.73
C GLU A 8 -7.68 11.15 -4.96
N ILE A 9 -6.92 10.07 -4.91
CA ILE A 9 -5.61 9.99 -4.25
C ILE A 9 -4.51 10.00 -5.33
N GLU A 10 -3.63 11.00 -5.26
CA GLU A 10 -2.43 11.08 -6.10
C GLU A 10 -1.30 10.26 -5.49
N LEU A 11 -0.72 9.38 -6.28
CA LEU A 11 0.31 8.46 -5.82
C LEU A 11 1.24 8.04 -6.95
N LEU A 12 2.35 7.41 -6.56
CA LEU A 12 3.27 6.77 -7.48
C LEU A 12 3.11 5.27 -7.39
N TYR A 13 2.74 4.67 -8.51
CA TYR A 13 2.65 3.24 -8.67
C TYR A 13 4.04 2.66 -8.99
N LEU A 14 4.45 1.67 -8.21
CA LEU A 14 5.74 1.02 -8.31
C LEU A 14 5.57 -0.42 -8.80
N THR A 15 6.31 -0.74 -9.85
CA THR A 15 6.44 -2.09 -10.41
C THR A 15 7.68 -2.78 -9.84
N SER A 16 7.87 -4.07 -10.11
CA SER A 16 9.07 -4.83 -9.69
C SER A 16 10.38 -4.16 -10.12
N ASP A 17 10.40 -3.52 -11.29
CA ASP A 17 11.58 -2.87 -11.86
C ASP A 17 11.97 -1.58 -11.10
N ASP A 18 11.06 -1.03 -10.29
CA ASP A 18 11.26 0.23 -9.57
C ASP A 18 11.95 0.06 -8.22
N LEU A 19 12.16 -1.17 -7.75
CA LEU A 19 12.75 -1.44 -6.44
C LEU A 19 14.11 -0.73 -6.25
N LEU A 20 14.94 -0.69 -7.30
CA LEU A 20 16.26 -0.05 -7.27
C LEU A 20 16.19 1.47 -7.04
N LEU A 21 15.05 2.10 -7.38
CA LEU A 21 14.82 3.52 -7.19
C LEU A 21 14.59 3.89 -5.72
N LEU A 22 14.25 2.90 -4.87
CA LEU A 22 14.04 3.09 -3.43
C LEU A 22 15.31 2.79 -2.60
N SER A 23 16.48 2.79 -3.24
CA SER A 23 17.77 2.64 -2.54
C SER A 23 18.14 3.87 -1.70
N SER A 24 17.52 5.02 -1.99
CA SER A 24 17.57 6.23 -1.18
C SER A 24 16.16 6.60 -0.71
N ASN A 25 16.06 7.39 0.36
CA ASN A 25 14.79 7.97 0.82
C ASN A 25 14.26 9.06 -0.14
N GLN A 26 14.73 9.10 -1.39
CA GLN A 26 14.44 10.15 -2.34
C GLN A 26 14.21 9.55 -3.72
N ILE A 27 13.10 9.93 -4.34
CA ILE A 27 12.78 9.57 -5.72
C ILE A 27 12.62 10.83 -6.56
N PHE A 28 13.02 10.74 -7.82
CA PHE A 28 12.89 11.83 -8.78
C PHE A 28 11.77 11.53 -9.77
N LEU A 29 10.86 12.48 -9.94
CA LEU A 29 9.74 12.39 -10.86
C LEU A 29 9.58 13.73 -11.57
N ASN A 30 9.72 13.76 -12.90
CA ASN A 30 9.57 14.98 -13.70
C ASN A 30 10.38 16.18 -13.16
N ASN A 31 11.62 15.94 -12.73
CA ASN A 31 12.54 16.90 -12.09
C ASN A 31 12.11 17.39 -10.68
N ALA A 32 11.01 16.87 -10.12
CA ALA A 32 10.68 17.05 -8.72
C ALA A 32 11.34 15.96 -7.87
N GLN A 33 11.86 16.36 -6.70
CA GLN A 33 12.40 15.45 -5.71
C GLN A 33 11.33 15.19 -4.65
N ILE A 34 11.03 13.91 -4.42
CA ILE A 34 10.07 13.48 -3.40
C ILE A 34 10.85 12.69 -2.34
N GLU A 35 10.80 13.15 -1.09
CA GLU A 35 11.33 12.47 0.07
C GLU A 35 10.31 11.47 0.61
N ILE A 36 10.73 10.23 0.84
CA ILE A 36 9.88 9.16 1.36
C ILE A 36 10.11 9.03 2.86
N GLU A 37 9.10 9.39 3.65
CA GLU A 37 9.11 9.24 5.11
C GLU A 37 9.09 7.74 5.49
N ASP A 38 9.85 7.37 6.52
CA ASP A 38 9.94 6.01 7.09
C ASP A 38 10.34 4.88 6.11
N LEU A 39 11.00 5.19 4.98
CA LEU A 39 11.31 4.19 3.94
C LEU A 39 12.01 2.94 4.49
N SER A 40 13.04 3.11 5.33
CA SER A 40 13.83 1.99 5.86
C SER A 40 13.03 1.01 6.73
N TYR A 41 11.98 1.50 7.41
CA TYR A 41 11.11 0.66 8.23
C TYR A 41 10.04 -0.02 7.38
N ARG A 42 9.53 0.67 6.34
CA ARG A 42 8.39 0.22 5.56
C ARG A 42 8.76 -0.58 4.31
N LEU A 43 9.97 -0.44 3.78
CA LEU A 43 10.40 -1.11 2.56
C LEU A 43 10.57 -2.61 2.77
N LYS A 44 9.84 -3.39 1.98
CA LYS A 44 9.88 -4.85 1.95
C LYS A 44 10.06 -5.32 0.49
N PRO A 45 11.31 -5.56 0.05
CA PRO A 45 11.60 -5.98 -1.32
C PRO A 45 10.78 -7.20 -1.76
N GLU A 46 10.50 -8.12 -0.85
CA GLU A 46 9.70 -9.32 -1.07
C GLU A 46 8.26 -9.03 -1.51
N LEU A 47 7.72 -7.83 -1.23
CA LEU A 47 6.35 -7.44 -1.61
C LEU A 47 6.22 -6.96 -3.04
N PHE A 48 7.33 -6.66 -3.72
CA PHE A 48 7.32 -6.24 -5.13
C PHE A 48 6.91 -7.36 -6.09
N ASN A 49 7.07 -8.62 -5.66
CA ASN A 49 6.83 -9.80 -6.50
C ASN A 49 5.59 -10.61 -6.06
N GLN A 50 4.79 -10.10 -5.13
CA GLN A 50 3.57 -10.76 -4.70
C GLN A 50 2.45 -10.57 -5.74
N ASP A 51 1.51 -11.51 -5.83
CA ASP A 51 0.42 -11.47 -6.81
C ASP A 51 -0.81 -10.68 -6.32
N ASP A 52 -0.78 -10.14 -5.11
CA ASP A 52 -1.88 -9.40 -4.48
C ASP A 52 -1.43 -8.10 -3.80
N VAL A 53 -0.16 -7.73 -3.92
CA VAL A 53 0.41 -6.51 -3.32
C VAL A 53 1.21 -5.72 -4.34
N ARG A 54 1.05 -4.40 -4.33
CA ARG A 54 1.93 -3.46 -5.05
C ARG A 54 2.38 -2.32 -4.15
N PRO A 55 3.69 -2.06 -4.04
CA PRO A 55 4.20 -0.87 -3.37
C PRO A 55 3.71 0.39 -4.08
N ILE A 56 3.41 1.41 -3.28
CA ILE A 56 3.00 2.73 -3.76
C ILE A 56 3.61 3.82 -2.89
N VAL A 57 3.84 4.99 -3.47
CA VAL A 57 4.17 6.19 -2.70
C VAL A 57 2.98 7.13 -2.73
N VAL A 58 2.30 7.29 -1.59
CA VAL A 58 1.21 8.25 -1.45
C VAL A 58 1.82 9.62 -1.22
N ILE A 59 1.54 10.58 -2.11
CA ILE A 59 2.09 11.93 -2.01
C ILE A 59 1.35 12.70 -0.93
N LEU A 60 2.09 13.36 -0.04
CA LEU A 60 1.49 14.07 1.08
C LEU A 60 0.84 15.38 0.60
N PRO A 61 -0.47 15.56 0.84
CA PRO A 61 -1.22 16.67 0.28
C PRO A 61 -0.83 18.06 0.77
N PHE A 62 -0.24 18.15 1.97
CA PHE A 62 0.23 19.40 2.56
C PHE A 62 1.76 19.56 2.46
N LYS A 63 2.43 18.60 1.83
CA LYS A 63 3.88 18.55 1.66
C LYS A 63 4.18 17.93 0.29
N ALA A 64 4.07 18.71 -0.77
CA ALA A 64 4.14 18.21 -2.16
C ALA A 64 5.44 17.44 -2.51
N ASN A 65 6.53 17.67 -1.76
CA ASN A 65 7.82 16.99 -1.93
C ASN A 65 8.03 15.84 -0.94
N PHE A 66 6.98 15.40 -0.25
CA PHE A 66 7.04 14.28 0.70
C PHE A 66 6.00 13.23 0.33
N GLY A 67 6.32 11.98 0.58
CA GLY A 67 5.40 10.87 0.44
C GLY A 67 5.63 9.79 1.48
N ASN A 68 4.66 8.90 1.62
CA ASN A 68 4.78 7.72 2.46
C ASN A 68 4.84 6.48 1.56
N LEU A 69 5.77 5.56 1.88
CA LEU A 69 5.71 4.23 1.31
C LEU A 69 4.53 3.47 1.95
N ASN A 70 3.62 3.06 1.09
CA ASN A 70 2.43 2.29 1.38
C ASN A 70 2.34 1.13 0.38
N TYR A 71 1.30 0.33 0.50
CA TYR A 71 1.06 -0.80 -0.38
C TYR A 71 -0.42 -0.86 -0.74
N PHE A 72 -0.71 -0.96 -2.03
CA PHE A 72 -2.00 -1.50 -2.43
C PHE A 72 -2.04 -3.00 -2.13
N TYR A 73 -3.13 -3.45 -1.52
CA TYR A 73 -3.44 -4.86 -1.34
C TYR A 73 -4.78 -5.18 -1.98
N TRP A 74 -4.86 -6.29 -2.72
CA TRP A 74 -6.07 -6.79 -3.33
C TRP A 74 -6.47 -8.15 -2.76
N ASN A 75 -7.59 -8.19 -2.04
CA ASN A 75 -8.10 -9.44 -1.47
C ASN A 75 -8.60 -10.45 -2.54
N ASN A 76 -8.91 -9.98 -3.75
CA ASN A 76 -9.41 -10.81 -4.85
C ASN A 76 -8.30 -11.36 -5.76
N LYS A 77 -7.02 -11.07 -5.47
CA LYS A 77 -5.85 -11.56 -6.24
C LYS A 77 -5.99 -11.33 -7.76
N PRO A 78 -6.04 -10.06 -8.22
CA PRO A 78 -6.13 -9.75 -9.63
C PRO A 78 -4.86 -10.19 -10.36
N ASN A 79 -4.90 -10.19 -11.70
CA ASN A 79 -3.70 -10.38 -12.50
C ASN A 79 -2.83 -9.12 -12.45
N LEU A 80 -1.97 -9.00 -11.44
CA LEU A 80 -1.17 -7.79 -11.25
C LEU A 80 -0.15 -7.57 -12.37
N LYS A 81 0.33 -8.61 -13.07
CA LYS A 81 1.21 -8.43 -14.24
C LYS A 81 0.50 -7.68 -15.38
N GLU A 82 -0.78 -7.98 -15.58
CA GLU A 82 -1.60 -7.25 -16.56
C GLU A 82 -1.85 -5.82 -16.09
N LEU A 83 -2.12 -5.61 -14.80
CA LEU A 83 -2.27 -4.27 -14.24
C LEU A 83 -0.98 -3.43 -14.37
N ASP A 84 0.18 -4.00 -14.06
CA ASP A 84 1.49 -3.36 -14.21
C ASP A 84 1.69 -2.89 -15.66
N LEU A 85 1.31 -3.72 -16.63
CA LEU A 85 1.35 -3.38 -18.05
C LEU A 85 0.40 -2.24 -18.39
N LYS A 86 -0.86 -2.30 -17.94
CA LYS A 86 -1.86 -1.23 -18.15
C LYS A 86 -1.38 0.10 -17.57
N VAL A 87 -0.85 0.10 -16.35
CA VAL A 87 -0.31 1.30 -15.70
C VAL A 87 0.87 1.86 -16.49
N THR A 88 1.81 1.00 -16.88
CA THR A 88 2.99 1.42 -17.66
C THR A 88 2.62 2.03 -19.01
N GLN A 89 1.56 1.51 -19.64
CA GLN A 89 1.01 1.96 -20.93
C GLN A 89 -0.02 3.08 -20.81
N ASN A 90 -0.33 3.59 -19.61
CA ASN A 90 -1.41 4.56 -19.35
C ASN A 90 -2.80 4.11 -19.86
N ASN A 91 -3.10 2.81 -19.78
CA ASN A 91 -4.36 2.20 -20.21
C ASN A 91 -5.11 1.52 -19.04
N PHE A 92 -4.91 2.02 -17.82
CA PHE A 92 -5.62 1.55 -16.63
C PHE A 92 -6.92 2.35 -16.44
N THR A 93 -7.82 1.78 -15.65
CA THR A 93 -9.11 2.37 -15.27
C THR A 93 -9.28 2.34 -13.75
N GLU A 94 -10.19 3.15 -13.21
CA GLU A 94 -10.53 3.12 -11.77
C GLU A 94 -10.98 1.71 -11.31
N ASN A 95 -11.66 0.96 -12.19
CA ASN A 95 -12.12 -0.40 -11.89
C ASN A 95 -10.96 -1.37 -11.59
N ASP A 96 -9.77 -1.14 -12.16
CA ASP A 96 -8.61 -1.97 -11.86
C ASP A 96 -8.15 -1.84 -10.38
N PHE A 97 -8.56 -0.75 -9.71
CA PHE A 97 -8.19 -0.44 -8.32
C PHE A 97 -9.38 -0.51 -7.34
N GLU A 98 -10.61 -0.76 -7.81
CA GLU A 98 -11.82 -0.76 -6.98
C GLU A 98 -11.72 -1.72 -5.79
N ALA A 99 -11.13 -2.90 -5.97
CA ALA A 99 -10.94 -3.89 -4.90
C ALA A 99 -9.67 -3.69 -4.07
N SER A 100 -8.83 -2.70 -4.41
CA SER A 100 -7.59 -2.41 -3.71
C SER A 100 -7.84 -1.65 -2.42
N VAL A 101 -6.99 -1.88 -1.41
CA VAL A 101 -6.93 -1.08 -0.18
C VAL A 101 -5.51 -0.59 0.04
N ILE A 102 -5.37 0.68 0.46
CA ILE A 102 -4.09 1.25 0.85
C ILE A 102 -3.77 0.76 2.25
N THR A 103 -2.59 0.16 2.35
CA THR A 103 -2.06 -0.40 3.58
C THR A 103 -0.68 0.16 3.88
N ARG A 104 -0.24 -0.02 5.12
CA ARG A 104 1.13 0.23 5.54
C ARG A 104 1.71 -1.03 6.16
N TYR A 105 3.01 -1.23 5.95
CA TYR A 105 3.76 -2.27 6.65
C TYR A 105 4.05 -1.85 8.09
N GLN A 106 3.88 -2.78 9.03
CA GLN A 106 4.30 -2.60 10.41
C GLN A 106 4.47 -3.95 11.13
N LYS A 107 5.07 -3.91 12.32
CA LYS A 107 5.00 -5.02 13.28
C LYS A 107 3.75 -4.92 14.15
N THR A 108 2.91 -5.95 14.13
CA THR A 108 1.70 -6.06 14.96
C THR A 108 1.92 -7.06 16.08
N ARG A 109 1.63 -6.64 17.32
CA ARG A 109 1.60 -7.50 18.50
C ARG A 109 0.17 -7.96 18.78
N CYS A 110 -0.04 -9.25 18.97
CA CYS A 110 -1.30 -9.77 19.50
C CYS A 110 -1.44 -9.38 20.97
N SER A 111 -2.55 -8.73 21.36
CA SER A 111 -2.78 -8.35 22.76
C SER A 111 -3.07 -9.53 23.68
N ASN A 112 -3.49 -10.68 23.14
CA ASN A 112 -3.81 -11.87 23.92
C ASN A 112 -2.58 -12.74 24.19
N CYS A 113 -1.93 -13.27 23.15
CA CYS A 113 -0.76 -14.15 23.31
C CYS A 113 0.59 -13.42 23.34
N GLY A 114 0.63 -12.12 23.01
CA GLY A 114 1.86 -11.32 23.03
C GLY A 114 2.81 -11.54 21.85
N CYS A 115 2.54 -12.50 20.96
CA CYS A 115 3.33 -12.77 19.76
C CYS A 115 3.34 -11.58 18.79
N TRP A 116 4.45 -11.43 18.05
CA TRP A 116 4.67 -10.37 17.08
C TRP A 116 4.71 -10.94 15.67
N TRP A 117 4.15 -10.18 14.72
CA TRP A 117 4.14 -10.53 13.31
C TRP A 117 4.41 -9.31 12.46
N ASP A 118 5.02 -9.53 11.30
CA ASP A 118 5.07 -8.54 10.23
C ASP A 118 3.72 -8.54 9.50
N THR A 119 3.14 -7.36 9.28
CA THR A 119 1.77 -7.23 8.78
C THR A 119 1.60 -6.10 7.78
N LEU A 120 0.59 -6.24 6.91
CA LEU A 120 -0.02 -5.11 6.21
C LEU A 120 -1.33 -4.73 6.89
N VAL A 121 -1.46 -3.45 7.23
CA VAL A 121 -2.62 -2.91 7.94
C VAL A 121 -3.22 -1.78 7.12
N VAL A 122 -4.55 -1.78 7.00
CA VAL A 122 -5.29 -0.72 6.30
C VAL A 122 -4.96 0.64 6.91
N ASP A 123 -4.62 1.60 6.06
CA ASP A 123 -4.23 2.94 6.45
C ASP A 123 -5.33 3.95 6.09
N GLU A 124 -6.28 4.11 7.02
CA GLU A 124 -7.46 4.98 6.83
C GLU A 124 -7.09 6.46 6.60
N TRP A 125 -5.93 6.88 7.09
CA TRP A 125 -5.47 8.26 6.97
C TRP A 125 -5.21 8.69 5.54
N ASN A 126 -4.88 7.75 4.63
CA ASN A 126 -4.70 8.08 3.22
C ASN A 126 -6.01 8.42 2.51
N TYR A 127 -7.17 8.09 3.12
CA TYR A 127 -8.49 8.35 2.55
C TYR A 127 -9.16 9.63 3.08
N PHE A 128 -8.43 10.46 3.84
CA PHE A 128 -9.05 11.61 4.53
C PHE A 128 -9.71 12.63 3.58
N ARG A 129 -9.26 12.71 2.31
CA ARG A 129 -9.84 13.58 1.28
C ARG A 129 -11.09 13.01 0.61
N THR A 130 -11.40 11.75 0.86
CA THR A 130 -12.51 11.03 0.24
C THR A 130 -13.42 10.48 1.34
N PRO A 131 -14.31 11.32 1.92
CA PRO A 131 -15.13 10.95 3.07
C PRO A 131 -15.92 9.66 2.83
N GLY A 132 -15.84 8.73 3.79
CA GLY A 132 -16.55 7.44 3.73
C GLY A 132 -15.86 6.36 2.90
N LEU A 133 -14.88 6.69 2.04
CA LEU A 133 -14.16 5.70 1.24
C LEU A 133 -13.32 4.77 2.11
N GLY A 134 -12.53 5.31 3.04
CA GLY A 134 -11.73 4.49 3.96
C GLY A 134 -12.59 3.50 4.74
N THR A 135 -13.74 3.93 5.25
CA THR A 135 -14.72 3.06 5.91
C THR A 135 -15.28 1.99 4.98
N ALA A 136 -15.58 2.33 3.73
CA ALA A 136 -16.05 1.36 2.74
C ALA A 136 -14.99 0.29 2.44
N LYS A 137 -13.73 0.70 2.23
CA LYS A 137 -12.58 -0.19 2.01
C LYS A 137 -12.33 -1.13 3.20
N ILE A 138 -12.41 -0.60 4.42
CA ILE A 138 -12.33 -1.39 5.66
C ILE A 138 -13.46 -2.44 5.71
N ARG A 139 -14.71 -2.06 5.42
CA ARG A 139 -15.84 -3.00 5.43
C ARG A 139 -15.75 -4.12 4.39
N GLN A 140 -15.12 -3.85 3.26
CA GLN A 140 -14.90 -4.83 2.19
C GLN A 140 -13.68 -5.74 2.45
N SER A 141 -12.81 -5.34 3.37
CA SER A 141 -11.59 -6.09 3.69
C SER A 141 -11.88 -7.32 4.54
N LYS A 142 -11.16 -8.41 4.27
CA LYS A 142 -11.16 -9.62 5.11
C LYS A 142 -9.99 -9.54 6.09
N PHE A 143 -10.29 -9.25 7.35
CA PHE A 143 -9.26 -9.13 8.37
C PHE A 143 -8.71 -10.47 8.83
N LYS A 144 -7.43 -10.48 9.21
CA LYS A 144 -6.72 -11.63 9.74
C LYS A 144 -6.83 -11.66 11.26
N GLU A 145 -6.99 -12.87 11.77
CA GLU A 145 -6.86 -13.19 13.20
C GLU A 145 -5.41 -13.51 13.54
N CYS A 146 -5.09 -13.54 14.84
CA CYS A 146 -3.77 -13.94 15.30
C CYS A 146 -3.48 -15.40 14.93
N PRO A 147 -2.39 -15.71 14.20
CA PRO A 147 -2.08 -17.09 13.81
C PRO A 147 -1.83 -18.03 14.99
N ASN A 148 -1.38 -17.50 16.14
CA ASN A 148 -1.03 -18.31 17.31
C ASN A 148 -2.22 -18.64 18.21
N CYS A 149 -3.21 -17.76 18.32
CA CYS A 149 -4.30 -17.92 19.29
C CYS A 149 -5.72 -17.71 18.74
N GLY A 150 -5.86 -17.39 17.45
CA GLY A 150 -7.15 -17.12 16.81
C GLY A 150 -7.82 -15.81 17.24
N GLU A 151 -7.26 -15.07 18.19
CA GLU A 151 -7.86 -13.82 18.67
C GLU A 151 -7.85 -12.75 17.58
N SER A 152 -8.93 -11.96 17.54
CA SER A 152 -9.01 -10.78 16.67
C SER A 152 -7.90 -9.77 16.99
N LEU A 153 -7.28 -9.22 15.95
CA LEU A 153 -6.27 -8.18 16.10
C LEU A 153 -6.96 -6.81 16.27
N ARG A 154 -6.41 -5.94 17.12
CA ARG A 154 -6.94 -4.58 17.36
C ARG A 154 -6.76 -3.62 16.18
N GLN A 155 -6.21 -4.11 15.07
CA GLN A 155 -5.87 -3.36 13.88
C GLN A 155 -6.47 -4.09 12.68
N CYS A 156 -6.82 -3.34 11.64
CA CYS A 156 -7.36 -3.88 10.38
C CYS A 156 -6.25 -4.56 9.57
N VAL A 157 -5.77 -5.72 10.03
CA VAL A 157 -4.71 -6.50 9.39
C VAL A 157 -5.29 -7.28 8.23
N VAL A 158 -4.74 -7.12 7.03
CA VAL A 158 -5.18 -7.83 5.82
C VAL A 158 -4.20 -8.90 5.35
N MET A 159 -2.94 -8.80 5.77
CA MET A 159 -1.88 -9.78 5.48
C MET A 159 -0.94 -9.93 6.68
N ILE A 160 -0.49 -11.16 6.91
CA ILE A 160 0.49 -11.56 7.93
C ILE A 160 1.55 -12.40 7.22
N PHE A 161 2.83 -12.14 7.50
CA PHE A 161 3.99 -12.86 6.96
C PHE A 161 4.51 -13.91 7.94
#